data_AF-A0A538JXT2-F1
#
_entry.id   AF-A0A538JXT2-F1
#
_cell.length_a   1.000
_cell.length_b   1.000
_cell.length_c   1.000
_cell.angle_alpha   90.00
_cell.angle_beta   90.00
_cell.angle_gamma   90.00
#
_symmetry.space_group_name_H-M   'P 1'
#
loop_
_entity.id
_entity.type
_entity.pdbx_description
1 polymer ?
#
loop_
_entity_poly.entity_id
_entity_poly.type
_entity_poly.pdbx_seq_one_letter_code
_entity_poly.pdbx_strand_id
1 'polypeptide(L)'
;MPRVPRRELPDGIYHVTSRGVARSAIARDVLDYSALRAQVRDVIRRFAWKLFAYCLMPNHYHLIVEAERELLSAGMHRLNFLHAQRFNRRYNRDGHLFQNRYGALVIESPEHLVAAIVYVLDNPVRAGLCERAADWRWSGSALQPD
;
A
#
# COMPACT_ATOMS: atom_id res chain seq x y z
N MET A 1 -15.04 -2.55 -16.09
CA MET A 1 -15.31 -1.09 -16.18
C MET A 1 -14.05 -0.37 -16.61
N PRO A 2 -14.13 0.63 -17.50
CA PRO A 2 -13.00 1.52 -17.81
C PRO A 2 -12.54 2.21 -16.53
N ARG A 3 -11.23 2.30 -16.28
CA ARG A 3 -10.72 3.03 -15.11
C ARG A 3 -10.89 4.52 -15.35
N VAL A 4 -11.59 5.20 -14.44
CA VAL A 4 -11.64 6.67 -14.40
C VAL A 4 -10.21 7.22 -14.36
N PRO A 5 -9.86 8.20 -15.20
CA PRO A 5 -8.56 8.87 -15.14
C PRO A 5 -8.29 9.39 -13.72
N ARG A 6 -7.08 9.20 -13.17
CA ARG A 6 -6.78 9.58 -11.76
C ARG A 6 -7.07 11.05 -11.45
N ARG A 7 -6.91 11.93 -12.44
CA ARG A 7 -7.19 13.37 -12.34
C ARG A 7 -8.68 13.70 -12.11
N GLU A 8 -9.56 12.75 -12.42
CA GLU A 8 -11.01 12.87 -12.30
C GLU A 8 -11.55 12.09 -11.08
N LEU A 9 -10.66 11.52 -10.25
CA LEU A 9 -11.11 10.84 -9.03
C LEU A 9 -11.59 11.86 -7.98
N PRO A 10 -12.73 11.62 -7.32
CA PRO A 10 -13.21 12.45 -6.23
C PRO A 10 -12.38 12.20 -4.97
N ASP A 11 -12.37 13.14 -4.03
CA ASP A 11 -11.89 12.88 -2.68
C ASP A 11 -12.73 11.78 -2.01
N GLY A 12 -12.13 11.00 -1.11
CA GLY A 12 -12.86 9.94 -0.43
C GLY A 12 -11.99 8.76 -0.04
N ILE A 13 -12.58 7.58 -0.02
CA ILE A 13 -11.93 6.34 0.42
C ILE A 13 -11.40 5.58 -0.80
N TYR A 14 -10.15 5.13 -0.73
CA TYR A 14 -9.47 4.45 -1.81
C TYR A 14 -8.91 3.11 -1.37
N HIS A 15 -9.07 2.10 -2.24
CA HIS A 15 -8.21 0.93 -2.27
C HIS A 15 -7.00 1.21 -3.16
N VAL A 16 -5.85 1.36 -2.51
CA VAL A 16 -4.58 1.68 -3.13
C VAL A 16 -3.72 0.43 -3.25
N THR A 17 -3.05 0.28 -4.39
CA THR A 17 -2.12 -0.82 -4.64
C THR A 17 -0.83 -0.35 -5.30
N SER A 18 0.31 -0.95 -4.96
CA SER A 18 1.56 -0.75 -5.69
C SER A 18 2.33 -2.06 -5.76
N ARG A 19 2.86 -2.39 -6.95
CA ARG A 19 3.46 -3.70 -7.24
C ARG A 19 4.85 -3.54 -7.87
N GLY A 20 5.76 -4.41 -7.47
CA GLY A 20 7.11 -4.49 -8.02
C GLY A 20 7.10 -4.83 -9.52
N VAL A 21 8.07 -4.27 -10.24
CA VAL A 21 8.29 -4.57 -11.67
C VAL A 21 8.49 -6.06 -11.87
N ALA A 22 7.91 -6.63 -12.92
CA ALA A 22 7.97 -8.07 -13.20
C ALA A 22 7.56 -8.96 -12.00
N ARG A 23 6.64 -8.47 -11.14
CA ARG A 23 6.24 -9.14 -9.88
C ARG A 23 7.40 -9.40 -8.92
N SER A 24 8.50 -8.68 -9.05
CA SER A 24 9.67 -8.79 -8.19
C SER A 24 9.39 -8.27 -6.78
N ALA A 25 10.18 -8.76 -5.82
CA ALA A 25 10.03 -8.36 -4.43
C ALA A 25 10.33 -6.86 -4.23
N ILE A 26 9.46 -6.21 -3.45
CA ILE A 26 9.63 -4.88 -2.87
C ILE A 26 10.03 -4.95 -1.38
N ALA A 27 9.85 -6.11 -0.74
CA ALA A 27 10.37 -6.39 0.60
C ALA A 27 10.86 -7.84 0.66
N ARG A 28 12.10 -8.05 1.14
CA ARG A 28 12.71 -9.40 1.21
C ARG A 28 12.86 -9.91 2.63
N ASP A 29 13.02 -9.01 3.59
CA ASP A 29 13.27 -9.36 4.98
C ASP A 29 12.61 -8.38 5.96
N VAL A 30 12.76 -8.68 7.25
CA VAL A 30 12.19 -7.89 8.35
C VAL A 30 12.58 -6.42 8.27
N LEU A 31 13.81 -6.12 7.88
CA LEU A 31 14.30 -4.73 7.80
C LEU A 31 13.61 -3.97 6.66
N ASP A 32 13.32 -4.62 5.52
CA ASP A 32 12.54 -3.98 4.44
C ASP A 32 11.10 -3.73 4.85
N TYR A 33 10.45 -4.73 5.44
CA TYR A 33 9.07 -4.59 5.89
C TYR A 33 8.91 -3.53 6.97
N SER A 34 9.80 -3.51 7.98
CA SER A 34 9.80 -2.50 9.03
C SER A 34 10.01 -1.10 8.46
N ALA A 35 10.93 -0.94 7.51
CA ALA A 35 11.16 0.35 6.86
C ALA A 35 9.96 0.78 6.01
N LEU A 36 9.37 -0.11 5.21
CA LEU A 36 8.20 0.19 4.42
C LEU A 36 7.01 0.57 5.32
N ARG A 37 6.77 -0.17 6.40
CA ARG A 37 5.73 0.16 7.40
C ARG A 37 5.96 1.54 8.02
N ALA A 38 7.21 1.88 8.35
CA ALA A 38 7.55 3.20 8.88
C ALA A 38 7.34 4.32 7.83
N GLN A 39 7.70 4.08 6.57
CA GLN A 39 7.46 5.01 5.46
C GLN A 39 5.96 5.24 5.21
N VAL A 40 5.15 4.18 5.24
CA VAL A 40 3.68 4.27 5.16
C VAL A 40 3.15 5.14 6.30
N ARG A 41 3.65 4.93 7.52
CA ARG A 41 3.27 5.73 8.70
C ARG A 41 3.63 7.21 8.56
N ASP A 42 4.85 7.54 8.11
CA ASP A 42 5.29 8.93 7.83
C ASP A 42 4.35 9.60 6.84
N VAL A 43 4.02 8.91 5.75
CA VAL A 43 3.17 9.43 4.68
C VAL A 43 1.74 9.65 5.16
N ILE A 44 1.17 8.70 5.90
CA ILE A 44 -0.18 8.86 6.49
C ILE A 44 -0.25 10.13 7.35
N ARG A 45 0.74 10.32 8.24
CA ARG A 45 0.79 11.52 9.11
C ARG A 45 1.01 12.80 8.30
N ARG A 46 1.97 12.80 7.38
CA ARG A 46 2.37 13.99 6.62
C ARG A 46 1.29 14.50 5.67
N PHE A 47 0.48 13.60 5.11
CA PHE A 47 -0.57 13.93 4.14
C PHE A 47 -1.98 13.79 4.72
N ALA A 48 -2.10 13.70 6.05
CA ALA A 48 -3.36 13.62 6.78
C ALA A 48 -4.31 12.52 6.28
N TRP A 49 -3.77 11.38 5.86
CA TRP A 49 -4.60 10.24 5.46
C TRP A 49 -5.18 9.58 6.70
N LYS A 50 -6.41 9.11 6.59
CA LYS A 50 -6.98 8.20 7.59
C LYS A 50 -6.88 6.78 7.06
N LEU A 51 -6.16 5.93 7.77
CA LEU A 51 -5.95 4.54 7.40
C LEU A 51 -7.01 3.62 8.03
N PHE A 52 -7.70 2.85 7.20
CA PHE A 52 -8.59 1.78 7.67
C PHE A 52 -7.87 0.43 7.76
N ALA A 53 -7.10 0.07 6.73
CA ALA A 53 -6.37 -1.20 6.69
C ALA A 53 -5.13 -1.12 5.79
N TYR A 54 -4.12 -1.94 6.10
CA TYR A 54 -2.96 -2.12 5.24
C TYR A 54 -2.54 -3.59 5.17
N CYS A 55 -1.84 -3.95 4.10
CA CYS A 55 -1.16 -5.23 3.96
C CYS A 55 0.08 -5.06 3.10
N LEU A 56 1.26 -5.31 3.66
CA LEU A 56 2.53 -5.33 2.94
C LEU A 56 2.86 -6.77 2.59
N MET A 57 3.05 -7.06 1.31
CA MET A 57 3.39 -8.37 0.79
C MET A 57 4.75 -8.34 0.10
N PRO A 58 5.36 -9.50 -0.22
CA PRO A 58 6.72 -9.53 -0.76
C PRO A 58 6.89 -8.69 -2.02
N ASN A 59 5.92 -8.70 -2.94
CA ASN A 59 6.01 -8.02 -4.25
C ASN A 59 4.97 -6.90 -4.47
N HIS A 60 4.10 -6.62 -3.51
CA HIS A 60 3.16 -5.50 -3.57
C HIS A 60 2.63 -5.12 -2.19
N TYR A 61 1.94 -4.00 -2.10
CA TYR A 61 1.18 -3.64 -0.90
C TYR A 61 -0.22 -3.15 -1.27
N HIS A 62 -1.11 -3.22 -0.28
CA HIS A 62 -2.46 -2.68 -0.30
C HIS A 62 -2.65 -1.68 0.85
N LEU A 63 -3.31 -0.56 0.59
CA LEU A 63 -3.77 0.39 1.60
C LEU A 63 -5.26 0.70 1.37
N ILE A 64 -6.04 0.78 2.44
CA ILE A 64 -7.40 1.34 2.44
C ILE A 64 -7.34 2.66 3.21
N VAL A 65 -7.42 3.78 2.49
CA VAL A 65 -7.23 5.12 3.05
C VAL A 65 -8.32 6.09 2.63
N GLU A 66 -8.77 6.93 3.55
CA GLU A 66 -9.53 8.15 3.26
C GLU A 66 -8.55 9.31 3.12
N ALA A 67 -8.64 10.03 1.99
CA ALA A 67 -7.77 11.15 1.66
C ALA A 67 -8.40 12.07 0.61
N GLU A 68 -7.93 13.32 0.56
CA GLU A 68 -8.08 14.16 -0.62
C GLU A 68 -7.21 13.60 -1.75
N ARG A 69 -7.72 13.63 -2.98
CA ARG A 69 -7.11 13.02 -4.17
C ARG A 69 -5.71 13.57 -4.46
N GLU A 70 -5.50 14.87 -4.28
CA GLU A 70 -4.20 15.51 -4.47
C GLU A 70 -3.18 15.10 -3.40
N LEU A 71 -3.61 15.04 -2.13
CA LEU A 71 -2.78 14.57 -1.02
C LEU A 71 -2.47 13.08 -1.15
N LEU A 72 -3.41 12.27 -1.66
CA LEU A 72 -3.16 10.88 -2.00
C LEU A 72 -2.06 10.75 -3.06
N SER A 73 -2.17 11.51 -4.16
CA SER A 73 -1.19 11.49 -5.24
C SER A 73 0.21 11.88 -4.74
N ALA A 74 0.30 12.98 -3.99
CA ALA A 74 1.56 13.47 -3.44
C ALA A 74 2.19 12.48 -2.44
N GLY A 75 1.40 11.92 -1.53
CA GLY A 75 1.90 10.95 -0.56
C GLY A 75 2.31 9.62 -1.21
N MET A 76 1.58 9.14 -2.22
CA MET A 76 1.95 7.94 -2.95
C MET A 76 3.21 8.13 -3.80
N HIS A 77 3.41 9.32 -4.35
CA HIS A 77 4.67 9.67 -5.01
C HIS A 77 5.84 9.59 -4.02
N ARG A 78 5.73 10.25 -2.85
CA ARG A 78 6.76 10.22 -1.81
C ARG A 78 7.04 8.79 -1.32
N LEU A 79 6.00 8.03 -0.99
CA LEU A 79 6.11 6.66 -0.47
C LEU A 79 6.91 5.78 -1.43
N ASN A 80 6.46 5.71 -2.69
CA ASN A 80 7.08 4.84 -3.68
C ASN A 80 8.49 5.30 -4.05
N PHE A 81 8.73 6.61 -4.14
CA PHE A 81 10.04 7.16 -4.45
C PHE A 81 11.07 6.82 -3.36
N LEU A 82 10.77 7.13 -2.10
CA LEU A 82 11.68 6.89 -0.98
C LEU A 82 11.91 5.39 -0.76
N HIS A 83 10.86 4.57 -0.91
CA HIS A 83 11.00 3.13 -0.79
C HIS A 83 11.88 2.54 -1.90
N ALA A 84 11.63 2.93 -3.16
CA ALA A 84 12.44 2.49 -4.29
C ALA A 84 13.92 2.87 -4.12
N GLN A 85 14.21 4.12 -3.73
CA GLN A 85 15.58 4.56 -3.50
C GLN A 85 16.27 3.76 -2.40
N ARG A 86 15.60 3.55 -1.26
CA ARG A 86 16.15 2.74 -0.15
C ARG A 86 16.41 1.30 -0.58
N PHE A 87 15.43 0.66 -1.21
CA PHE A 87 15.52 -0.74 -1.63
C PHE A 87 16.60 -0.94 -2.69
N ASN A 88 16.64 -0.07 -3.70
CA ASN A 88 17.65 -0.13 -4.76
C ASN A 88 19.07 0.04 -4.21
N ARG A 89 19.29 1.01 -3.32
CA ARG A 89 20.58 1.19 -2.64
C ARG A 89 20.98 -0.03 -1.82
N ARG A 90 20.04 -0.62 -1.07
CA ARG A 90 20.31 -1.78 -0.21
C ARG A 90 20.69 -3.03 -1.01
N TYR A 91 20.10 -3.22 -2.18
CA TYR A 91 20.29 -4.42 -3.00
C TYR A 91 21.14 -4.17 -4.25
N ASN A 92 21.83 -3.03 -4.33
CA ASN A 92 22.63 -2.62 -5.49
C ASN A 92 21.88 -2.81 -6.82
N ARG A 93 20.63 -2.34 -6.88
CA ARG A 93 19.76 -2.43 -8.06
C ARG A 93 19.67 -1.09 -8.76
N ASP A 94 19.61 -1.15 -10.08
CA ASP A 94 19.28 -0.01 -10.93
C ASP A 94 17.86 -0.12 -11.49
N GLY A 95 17.31 1.03 -11.90
CA GLY A 95 16.01 1.11 -12.56
C GLY A 95 14.80 1.11 -11.63
N HIS A 96 13.62 0.90 -12.21
CA HIS A 96 12.35 1.01 -11.51
C HIS A 96 12.13 -0.17 -10.56
N LEU A 97 11.80 0.12 -9.29
CA LEU A 97 11.31 -0.90 -8.36
C LEU A 97 9.85 -1.25 -8.65
N PHE A 98 9.00 -0.25 -8.84
CA PHE A 98 7.56 -0.42 -9.06
C PHE A 98 7.23 -0.46 -10.55
N GLN A 99 6.30 -1.34 -10.94
CA GLN A 99 5.96 -1.59 -12.34
C GLN A 99 5.31 -0.38 -13.01
N ASN A 100 4.43 0.31 -12.28
CA ASN A 100 3.61 1.39 -12.78
C ASN A 100 3.35 2.38 -11.64
N ARG A 101 2.71 3.50 -11.96
CA ARG A 101 2.04 4.33 -10.95
C ARG A 101 1.07 3.48 -10.13
N TYR A 102 0.88 3.83 -8.86
CA TYR A 102 -0.03 3.13 -7.96
C TYR A 102 -1.44 2.96 -8.53
N GLY A 103 -2.07 1.83 -8.25
CA GLY A 103 -3.49 1.63 -8.46
C GLY A 103 -4.31 2.35 -7.39
N ALA A 104 -5.42 2.95 -7.77
CA ALA A 104 -6.40 3.54 -6.86
C ALA A 104 -7.79 3.18 -7.40
N LEU A 105 -8.64 2.63 -6.54
CA LEU A 105 -10.05 2.37 -6.79
C LEU A 105 -10.85 3.05 -5.69
N VAL A 106 -11.91 3.77 -6.06
CA VAL A 106 -12.78 4.45 -5.08
C VAL A 106 -13.66 3.40 -4.41
N ILE A 107 -13.83 3.54 -3.10
CA ILE A 107 -14.78 2.78 -2.32
C ILE A 107 -16.06 3.60 -2.22
N GLU A 108 -17.13 3.07 -2.82
CA GLU A 108 -18.37 3.81 -3.07
C GLU A 108 -19.43 3.62 -1.97
N SER A 109 -19.26 2.64 -1.07
CA SER A 109 -20.21 2.38 0.02
C SER A 109 -19.55 1.77 1.26
N PRO A 110 -20.22 1.80 2.44
CA PRO A 110 -19.76 1.12 3.64
C PRO A 110 -19.59 -0.40 3.46
N GLU A 111 -20.45 -1.06 2.71
CA GLU A 111 -20.36 -2.51 2.44
C GLU A 111 -19.12 -2.82 1.58
N HIS A 112 -18.85 -1.98 0.58
CA HIS A 112 -17.62 -2.07 -0.22
C HIS A 112 -16.38 -1.84 0.67
N LEU A 113 -16.44 -0.90 1.62
CA LEU A 113 -15.34 -0.67 2.58
C LEU A 113 -15.04 -1.93 3.40
N VAL A 114 -16.06 -2.54 3.99
CA VAL A 114 -15.90 -3.77 4.78
C VAL A 114 -15.32 -4.89 3.93
N ALA A 115 -15.87 -5.11 2.74
CA ALA A 115 -15.39 -6.14 1.81
C ALA A 115 -13.91 -5.91 1.42
N ALA A 116 -13.53 -4.66 1.14
CA ALA A 116 -12.16 -4.30 0.79
C ALA A 116 -11.19 -4.51 1.97
N ILE A 117 -11.59 -4.17 3.20
CA ILE A 117 -10.78 -4.41 4.40
C ILE A 117 -10.54 -5.92 4.59
N VAL A 118 -11.60 -6.73 4.53
CA VAL A 118 -11.50 -8.19 4.66
C VAL A 118 -10.56 -8.75 3.58
N TYR A 119 -10.74 -8.35 2.32
CA TYR A 119 -9.88 -8.77 1.21
C TYR A 119 -8.39 -8.41 1.42
N VAL A 120 -8.12 -7.21 1.93
CA VAL A 120 -6.74 -6.74 2.19
C VAL A 120 -6.08 -7.53 3.31
N LEU A 121 -6.80 -7.79 4.41
CA LEU A 121 -6.26 -8.53 5.54
C LEU A 121 -6.08 -10.02 5.24
N ASP A 122 -6.95 -10.60 4.39
CA ASP A 122 -6.90 -12.00 3.97
C ASP A 122 -5.89 -12.27 2.84
N ASN A 123 -5.36 -11.23 2.20
CA ASN A 123 -4.44 -11.37 1.06
C ASN A 123 -3.23 -12.28 1.31
N PRO A 124 -2.55 -12.22 2.47
CA PRO A 124 -1.45 -13.12 2.78
C PRO A 124 -1.84 -14.59 2.81
N VAL A 125 -3.04 -14.91 3.31
CA VAL A 125 -3.58 -16.28 3.34
C VAL A 125 -3.84 -16.76 1.91
N ARG A 126 -4.51 -15.92 1.10
CA ARG A 126 -4.78 -16.22 -0.32
C ARG A 126 -3.51 -16.40 -1.15
N ALA A 127 -2.41 -15.75 -0.73
CA ALA A 127 -1.10 -15.88 -1.36
C ALA A 127 -0.27 -17.05 -0.82
N GLY A 128 -0.79 -17.83 0.14
CA GLY A 128 -0.09 -18.96 0.76
C GLY A 128 1.08 -18.54 1.65
N LEU A 129 1.10 -17.30 2.15
CA LEU A 129 2.18 -16.77 2.98
C LEU A 129 1.99 -17.10 4.47
N CYS A 130 0.76 -17.40 4.89
CA CYS A 130 0.41 -17.82 6.24
C CYS A 130 -0.92 -18.59 6.24
N GLU A 131 -1.21 -19.33 7.31
CA GLU A 131 -2.46 -20.10 7.45
C GLU A 131 -3.63 -19.21 7.88
N ARG A 132 -3.38 -18.21 8.74
CA ARG A 132 -4.40 -17.27 9.22
C ARG A 132 -3.93 -15.84 9.03
N ALA A 133 -4.87 -14.92 8.77
CA ALA A 133 -4.55 -13.50 8.56
C ALA A 133 -3.79 -12.89 9.75
N ALA A 134 -4.09 -13.31 10.98
CA ALA A 134 -3.42 -12.86 12.21
C ALA A 134 -1.93 -13.24 12.29
N ASP A 135 -1.49 -14.25 11.55
CA ASP A 135 -0.10 -14.71 11.55
C ASP A 135 0.79 -13.82 10.65
N TRP A 136 0.18 -12.98 9.80
CA TRP A 136 0.91 -12.04 8.96
C TRP A 136 1.11 -10.69 9.65
N ARG A 137 2.23 -10.53 10.34
CA ARG A 137 2.58 -9.30 11.10
C ARG A 137 2.71 -8.01 10.28
N TRP A 138 2.62 -8.07 8.95
CA TRP A 138 2.77 -6.92 8.05
C TRP A 138 1.44 -6.44 7.46
N SER A 139 0.32 -6.83 8.08
CA SER A 139 -1.01 -6.28 7.83
C SER A 139 -1.66 -5.80 9.14
N GLY A 140 -2.78 -5.08 9.02
CA GLY A 140 -3.57 -4.67 10.18
C GLY A 140 -4.55 -3.54 9.88
N SER A 141 -5.45 -3.30 10.83
CA SER A 141 -6.30 -2.11 10.89
C SER A 141 -5.64 -1.06 11.77
N ALA A 142 -5.47 0.15 11.23
CA ALA A 142 -4.65 1.23 11.79
C ALA A 142 -3.14 0.89 11.96
N LEU A 143 -2.31 1.94 11.91
CA LEU A 143 -0.92 1.87 12.35
C LEU A 143 -0.88 2.52 13.73
N GLN A 144 -0.71 1.73 14.78
CA GLN A 144 -0.53 2.28 16.12
C GLN A 144 0.65 3.27 16.12
N PRO A 145 0.55 4.42 16.79
CA PRO A 145 1.73 5.17 17.18
C PRO A 145 2.58 4.27 18.09
N ASP A 146 3.91 4.30 17.88
CA ASP A 146 4.84 3.78 18.90
C ASP A 146 4.68 4.60 20.19
#